data_AF-A0A9N9HWS9-F1
#
_entry.id   AF-A0A9N9HWS9-F1
#
_cell.length_a   1.000
_cell.length_b   1.000
_cell.length_c   1.000
_cell.angle_alpha   90.00
_cell.angle_beta   90.00
_cell.angle_gamma   90.00
#
_symmetry.space_group_name_H-M   'P 1'
#
loop_
_entity.id
_entity.type
_entity.pdbx_description
1 polymer ?
#
loop_
_entity_poly.entity_id
_entity_poly.type
_entity_poly.pdbx_seq_one_letter_code
_entity_poly.pdbx_strand_id
1 'polypeptide(L)' 'LKILYDLEGVLSKYHKDTTIEILIVPFRNEFTSKTIRRARILKYNIILTDVRDLYFDLVQFVKE' A
#
# COMPACT_ATOMS: atom_id res chain seq x y z
N LEU A 1 3.97 7.70 -8.00
CA LEU A 1 2.73 7.62 -8.81
C LEU A 1 2.75 6.47 -9.80
N LYS A 2 3.70 6.40 -10.75
CA LYS A 2 3.80 5.29 -11.72
C LYS A 2 3.66 3.90 -11.06
N ILE A 3 4.42 3.68 -9.98
CA ILE A 3 4.40 2.40 -9.24
C ILE A 3 3.02 2.01 -8.70
N LEU A 4 2.19 2.98 -8.30
CA LEU A 4 0.82 2.70 -7.83
C LEU A 4 -0.10 2.31 -8.98
N TYR A 5 0.08 2.88 -10.17
CA TYR A 5 -0.70 2.49 -11.36
C TYR A 5 -0.30 1.10 -11.84
N ASP A 6 1.00 0.81 -11.84
CA ASP A 6 1.52 -0.50 -12.21
C ASP A 6 0.98 -1.57 -11.24
N LEU A 7 0.96 -1.29 -9.94
CA LEU A 7 0.37 -2.19 -8.94
C LEU A 7 -1.14 -2.34 -9.08
N GLU A 8 -1.89 -1.26 -9.26
CA GLU A 8 -3.34 -1.30 -9.48
C GLU A 8 -3.69 -2.16 -10.70
N GLY A 9 -2.88 -2.09 -11.76
CA GLY A 9 -2.98 -2.94 -12.93
C GLY A 9 -2.77 -4.42 -12.61
N VAL A 10 -1.76 -4.78 -11.80
CA VAL A 10 -1.53 -6.16 -11.35
C VAL A 10 -2.69 -6.67 -10.50
N LEU A 11 -3.18 -5.83 -9.58
CA LEU A 11 -4.22 -6.17 -8.62
C LEU A 11 -5.62 -6.28 -9.25
N SER A 12 -5.84 -5.71 -10.43
CA SER A 12 -7.10 -5.84 -11.19
C SER A 12 -7.56 -7.28 -11.43
N LYS A 13 -6.65 -8.24 -11.33
CA LYS A 13 -6.91 -9.68 -11.52
C LYS A 13 -7.37 -10.39 -10.25
N TYR A 14 -7.32 -9.73 -9.10
CA TYR A 14 -7.60 -10.32 -7.80
C TYR A 14 -8.78 -9.64 -7.10
N HIS A 15 -9.47 -10.39 -6.23
CA HIS A 15 -10.63 -9.84 -5.52
C HIS A 15 -10.17 -8.90 -4.41
N LYS A 16 -10.69 -7.66 -4.44
CA LYS A 16 -10.29 -6.57 -3.53
C LYS A 16 -10.44 -6.90 -2.04
N ASP A 17 -11.40 -7.75 -1.69
CA ASP A 17 -11.69 -8.09 -0.29
C ASP A 17 -10.80 -9.23 0.24
N THR A 18 -9.99 -9.84 -0.64
CA THR A 18 -9.08 -10.95 -0.31
C THR A 18 -7.62 -10.61 -0.55
N THR A 19 -7.34 -9.40 -1.03
CA THR A 19 -6.01 -8.99 -1.49
C THR A 19 -5.59 -7.70 -0.79
N ILE A 20 -4.36 -7.68 -0.31
CA ILE A 20 -3.76 -6.52 0.35
C ILE A 20 -2.56 -6.10 -0.49
N GLU A 21 -2.49 -4.81 -0.78
CA GLU A 21 -1.34 -4.17 -1.41
C GLU A 21 -0.36 -3.71 -0.33
N ILE A 22 0.93 -3.98 -0.51
CA ILE A 22 1.98 -3.49 0.40
C ILE A 22 3.04 -2.78 -0.42
N LEU A 23 3.19 -1.49 -0.21
CA LEU A 23 4.25 -0.69 -0.82
C LEU A 23 5.27 -0.34 0.26
N ILE A 24 6.50 -0.82 0.07
CA ILE A 24 7.61 -0.67 1.02
C ILE A 24 8.64 0.28 0.42
N VAL A 25 9.09 1.25 1.22
CA VAL A 25 10.21 2.14 0.91
C VAL A 25 11.29 2.01 1.99
N PRO A 26 12.54 2.45 1.74
CA PRO A 26 13.57 2.48 2.78
C PRO A 26 13.17 3.35 3.98
N PHE A 27 12.56 4.52 3.74
CA PHE A 27 12.09 5.42 4.80
C PHE A 27 10.71 6.02 4.49
N ARG A 28 9.79 6.08 5.47
CA ARG A 28 8.42 6.59 5.28
C ARG A 28 8.33 7.98 4.63
N ASN A 29 9.31 8.85 4.84
CA ASN A 29 9.33 10.20 4.27
C ASN A 29 9.56 10.23 2.75
N GLU A 30 9.89 9.09 2.12
CA GLU A 30 9.96 8.95 0.67
C GLU A 30 8.58 8.97 0.00
N PHE A 31 7.51 8.73 0.77
CA PHE A 31 6.16 8.90 0.27
C PHE A 31 5.81 10.37 0.12
N THR A 32 5.73 10.81 -1.13
CA THR A 32 5.20 12.14 -1.45
C THR A 32 3.73 12.26 -1.06
N SER A 33 3.29 13.47 -0.72
CA SER A 33 1.88 13.78 -0.42
C SER A 33 0.91 13.33 -1.53
N LYS A 34 1.35 13.41 -2.80
CA LYS A 34 0.61 12.89 -3.96
C LYS A 34 0.42 11.37 -3.90
N THR A 35 1.43 10.63 -3.48
CA THR A 35 1.39 9.17 -3.36
C THR A 35 0.45 8.75 -2.24
N ILE A 36 0.54 9.41 -1.08
CA ILE A 36 -0.36 9.17 0.07
C ILE A 36 -1.82 9.49 -0.31
N ARG A 37 -2.06 10.63 -0.97
CA ARG A 37 -3.41 11.00 -1.43
C ARG A 37 -3.98 9.99 -2.42
N ARG A 38 -3.16 9.47 -3.35
CA ARG A 38 -3.60 8.45 -4.31
C ARG A 38 -3.93 7.14 -3.60
N ALA A 39 -3.07 6.67 -2.69
CA ALA A 39 -3.29 5.44 -1.94
C ALA A 39 -4.64 5.44 -1.20
N ARG A 40 -5.03 6.58 -0.61
CA ARG A 40 -6.33 6.75 0.09
C ARG A 40 -7.58 6.63 -0.80
N ILE A 41 -7.44 6.81 -2.11
CA ILE A 41 -8.56 6.74 -3.07
C ILE A 41 -8.52 5.47 -3.93
N LEU A 42 -7.56 4.57 -3.68
CA LEU A 42 -7.51 3.29 -4.38
C LEU A 42 -8.68 2.40 -3.96
N LYS A 43 -9.09 1.54 -4.88
CA LYS A 43 -10.17 0.56 -4.65
C LYS A 43 -9.72 -0.60 -3.74
N TYR A 44 -8.42 -0.83 -3.63
CA TYR A 44 -7.81 -1.94 -2.89
C TYR A 44 -7.27 -1.47 -1.55
N ASN A 45 -7.25 -2.38 -0.57
CA ASN A 45 -6.58 -2.14 0.70
C ASN A 45 -5.08 -2.02 0.47
N ILE A 46 -4.47 -0.89 0.87
CA ILE A 46 -3.05 -0.62 0.68
C ILE A 46 -2.38 -0.25 2.00
N ILE A 47 -1.28 -0.91 2.29
CA ILE A 47 -0.35 -0.61 3.38
C ILE A 47 0.83 0.15 2.77
N LEU A 48 1.01 1.40 3.19
CA LEU A 48 2.21 2.18 2.90
C LEU A 48 3.13 2.08 4.12
N THR A 49 4.31 1.48 3.97
CA THR A 49 5.21 1.19 5.09
C THR A 49 6.67 1.40 4.72
N ASP A 50 7.55 1.35 5.71
CA ASP A 50 9.00 1.29 5.52
C ASP A 50 9.60 0.00 6.10
N VAL A 51 10.88 -0.25 5.80
CA VAL A 51 11.55 -1.50 6.20
C VAL A 51 11.59 -1.73 7.71
N ARG A 52 11.45 -0.68 8.53
CA ARG A 52 11.49 -0.78 10.00
C ARG A 52 10.11 -1.12 10.57
N ASP A 53 9.06 -0.56 9.98
CA ASP A 53 7.70 -0.67 10.50
C ASP A 53 6.86 -1.78 9.85
N LEU A 54 7.37 -2.43 8.79
CA LEU A 54 6.63 -3.44 8.01
C LEU A 54 5.91 -4.47 8.87
N TYR A 55 6.60 -5.09 9.84
CA TYR A 55 6.01 -6.10 10.70
C TYR A 55 4.87 -5.54 11.55
N PHE A 56 5.08 -4.35 12.15
CA PHE A 56 4.09 -3.70 13.00
C PHE A 56 2.85 -3.32 12.18
N ASP A 57 3.03 -2.71 11.02
CA ASP A 57 1.94 -2.27 10.15
C ASP A 57 1.12 -3.46 9.63
N LEU A 58 1.78 -4.57 9.26
CA LEU A 58 1.12 -5.81 8.87
C LEU A 58 0.27 -6.40 10.00
N VAL A 59 0.82 -6.49 11.21
CA VAL A 59 0.10 -7.02 12.37
C VAL A 59 -1.08 -6.13 12.75
N GLN A 60 -0.92 -4.80 12.66
CA GLN A 60 -2.00 -3.86 12.92
C GLN A 60 -3.13 -4.04 11.91
N PHE A 61 -2.80 -4.12 10.61
CA PHE A 61 -3.79 -4.29 9.55
C PHE A 61 -4.65 -5.56 9.72
N VAL A 62 -4.05 -6.68 10.16
CA VAL A 62 -4.77 -7.96 10.32
C VAL A 62 -5.66 -7.99 11.58
N LYS A 63 -5.36 -7.15 12.58
CA LYS A 63 -6.10 -7.09 13.84
C LYS A 63 -7.30 -6.14 13.82
N GLU A 64 -7.33 -5.21 12.87
CA GLU A 64 -8.47 -4.31 12.60
C GLU A 64 -9.55 -5.01 11.76
#